data_AF-A0A1I6H081-F1
#
_entry.id   AF-A0A1I6H081-F1
#
_cell.length_a   1.000
_cell.length_b   1.000
_cell.length_c   1.000
_cell.angle_alpha   90.00
_cell.angle_beta   90.00
_cell.angle_gamma   90.00
#
_symmetry.space_group_name_H-M   'P 1'
#
loop_
_entity.id
_entity.type
_entity.pdbx_description
1 polymer ?
#
loop_
_entity_poly.entity_id
_entity_poly.type
_entity_poly.pdbx_seq_one_letter_code
_entity_poly.pdbx_strand_id
1 'polypeptide(L)'
;MSAGTPVDELRERIASRLGEPDRLQFPSGWATSTSWRRAQAAPSTIGSVNPGEFDVLLGHESGKTATSRHRVLFAVYEGDLVAECDCDGHHFRDWCAHVALLWWKWSREQLGVTDLDTGETHRSPPWWFSVDDVEADRADADASQPVAADGGVER
;
A
#
# COMPACT_ATOMS: atom_id res chain seq x y z
N MET A 1 34.90 4.02 -2.64
CA MET A 1 33.47 3.66 -2.77
C MET A 1 32.83 4.10 -1.48
N SER A 2 32.13 5.23 -1.47
CA SER A 2 31.38 5.65 -0.29
C SER A 2 30.23 4.66 -0.11
N ALA A 3 30.08 4.08 1.07
CA ALA A 3 28.85 3.38 1.41
C ALA A 3 27.72 4.42 1.33
N GLY A 4 26.71 4.17 0.49
CA GLY A 4 25.52 5.01 0.45
C GLY A 4 24.81 4.98 1.80
N THR A 5 23.96 5.97 2.07
CA THR A 5 23.09 5.87 3.24
C THR A 5 22.09 4.71 3.03
N PRO A 6 21.51 4.13 4.10
CA PRO A 6 20.50 3.08 3.96
C PRO A 6 19.29 3.47 3.09
N VAL A 7 19.01 4.78 2.96
CA VAL A 7 18.00 5.32 2.06
C VAL A 7 18.48 5.25 0.61
N ASP A 8 19.71 5.70 0.32
CA ASP A 8 20.30 5.64 -1.02
C ASP A 8 20.34 4.20 -1.54
N GLU A 9 20.79 3.25 -0.71
CA GLU A 9 20.86 1.83 -1.07
C GLU A 9 19.48 1.24 -1.38
N LEU A 10 18.45 1.66 -0.63
CA LEU A 10 17.07 1.24 -0.85
C LEU A 10 16.50 1.84 -2.14
N ARG A 11 16.73 3.13 -2.36
CA ARG A 11 16.33 3.84 -3.57
C ARG A 11 16.92 3.20 -4.82
N GLU A 12 18.23 2.92 -4.80
CA GLU A 12 18.92 2.22 -5.89
C GLU A 12 18.37 0.79 -6.10
N ARG A 13 18.03 0.08 -5.02
CA ARG A 13 17.41 -1.25 -5.12
C ARG A 13 16.04 -1.19 -5.79
N ILE A 14 15.21 -0.21 -5.47
CA ILE A 14 13.90 -0.03 -6.10
C ILE A 14 14.08 0.36 -7.57
N ALA A 15 14.95 1.33 -7.86
CA ALA A 15 15.21 1.81 -9.22
C ALA A 15 15.84 0.74 -10.14
N SER A 16 16.54 -0.26 -9.57
CA SER A 16 17.16 -1.35 -10.33
C SER A 16 16.24 -2.57 -10.55
N ARG A 17 15.03 -2.58 -9.99
CA ARG A 17 14.03 -3.63 -10.28
C ARG A 17 13.55 -3.52 -11.72
N LEU A 18 13.22 -4.67 -12.32
CA LEU A 18 12.51 -4.73 -13.58
C LEU A 18 11.02 -4.46 -13.30
N GLY A 19 10.57 -3.23 -13.56
CA GLY A 19 9.23 -2.74 -13.24
C GLY A 19 9.28 -1.62 -12.18
N GLU A 20 8.37 -0.66 -12.29
CA GLU A 20 8.18 0.35 -11.23
C GLU A 20 7.56 -0.31 -9.99
N PRO A 21 7.93 0.12 -8.77
CA PRO A 21 7.26 -0.37 -7.56
C PRO A 21 5.76 -0.04 -7.64
N ASP A 22 4.93 -0.92 -7.08
CA ASP A 22 3.49 -0.74 -7.15
C ASP A 22 3.08 0.53 -6.39
N ARG A 23 2.62 1.53 -7.14
CA ARG A 23 1.94 2.70 -6.59
C ARG A 23 0.72 2.20 -5.83
N LEU A 24 0.61 2.54 -4.55
CA LEU A 24 -0.54 2.15 -3.75
C LEU A 24 -1.79 2.81 -4.31
N GLN A 25 -2.73 1.98 -4.77
CA GLN A 25 -4.04 2.43 -5.18
C GLN A 25 -5.12 1.84 -4.26
N PHE A 26 -5.89 2.71 -3.61
CA PHE A 26 -6.99 2.29 -2.74
C PHE A 26 -8.18 1.79 -3.58
N PRO A 27 -8.60 0.52 -3.50
CA PRO A 27 -9.71 0.03 -4.31
C PRO A 27 -11.04 0.66 -3.87
N SER A 28 -12.01 0.72 -4.79
CA SER A 28 -13.35 1.27 -4.49
C SER A 28 -13.95 0.65 -3.22
N GLY A 29 -14.36 1.48 -2.27
CA GLY A 29 -14.99 1.01 -1.03
C GLY A 29 -14.02 0.30 -0.07
N TRP A 30 -12.71 0.50 -0.22
CA TRP A 30 -11.67 -0.05 0.65
C TRP A 30 -11.97 0.20 2.13
N ALA A 31 -12.52 1.36 2.48
CA ALA A 31 -12.85 1.77 3.84
C ALA A 31 -14.00 0.92 4.47
N THR A 32 -14.69 0.12 3.67
CA THR A 32 -15.70 -0.86 4.13
C THR A 32 -15.23 -2.31 4.01
N SER A 33 -14.05 -2.52 3.41
CA SER A 33 -13.49 -3.86 3.16
C SER A 33 -13.15 -4.62 4.45
N THR A 34 -13.15 -5.94 4.35
CA THR A 34 -12.71 -6.82 5.45
C THR A 34 -11.24 -6.61 5.80
N SER A 35 -10.39 -6.32 4.81
CA SER A 35 -8.98 -5.95 5.02
C SER A 35 -8.85 -4.72 5.93
N TRP A 36 -9.64 -3.68 5.67
CA TRP A 36 -9.63 -2.45 6.46
C TRP A 36 -10.16 -2.65 7.88
N ARG A 37 -11.24 -3.41 8.03
CA ARG A 37 -11.77 -3.75 9.36
C ARG A 37 -10.76 -4.54 10.18
N ARG A 38 -10.14 -5.55 9.57
CA ARG A 38 -9.12 -6.38 10.22
C ARG A 38 -7.89 -5.58 10.64
N ALA A 39 -7.44 -4.64 9.81
CA ALA A 39 -6.32 -3.75 10.14
C ALA A 39 -6.57 -2.93 11.42
N GLN A 40 -7.82 -2.57 11.71
CA GLN A 40 -8.19 -1.79 12.88
C GLN A 40 -8.40 -2.64 14.13
N ALA A 41 -8.98 -3.84 13.97
CA ALA A 41 -9.47 -4.65 15.09
C ALA A 41 -8.51 -5.75 15.54
N ALA A 42 -7.69 -6.29 14.63
CA ALA A 42 -6.85 -7.45 14.95
C ALA A 42 -5.58 -7.05 15.73
N PRO A 43 -5.10 -7.92 16.65
CA PRO A 43 -3.80 -7.75 17.27
C PRO A 43 -2.71 -7.68 16.20
N SER A 44 -1.82 -6.69 16.33
CA SER A 44 -0.78 -6.43 15.34
C SER A 44 0.52 -5.93 15.97
N THR A 45 1.62 -6.16 15.26
CA THR A 45 2.95 -5.62 15.59
C THR A 45 3.63 -5.22 14.29
N ILE A 46 4.29 -4.06 14.30
CA ILE A 46 5.04 -3.52 13.16
C ILE A 46 6.48 -3.32 13.61
N GLY A 47 7.44 -3.83 12.84
CA GLY A 47 8.86 -3.56 13.02
C GLY A 47 9.43 -2.93 11.75
N SER A 48 10.11 -1.80 11.87
CA SER A 48 10.89 -1.25 10.75
C SER A 48 12.11 -2.14 10.51
N VAL A 49 12.38 -2.44 9.24
CA VAL A 49 13.51 -3.28 8.83
C VAL A 49 14.57 -2.44 8.13
N ASN A 50 14.12 -1.52 7.28
CA ASN A 50 14.92 -0.46 6.67
C ASN A 50 13.98 0.75 6.47
N PRO A 51 14.46 1.88 5.90
CA PRO A 51 13.65 3.09 5.79
C PRO A 51 12.32 2.95 5.05
N GLY A 52 12.17 1.98 4.15
CA GLY A 52 10.92 1.79 3.39
C GLY A 52 10.22 0.45 3.61
N GLU A 53 10.79 -0.48 4.37
CA GLU A 53 10.22 -1.81 4.56
C GLU A 53 9.92 -2.10 6.03
N PHE A 54 8.76 -2.74 6.24
CA PHE A 54 8.24 -3.10 7.54
C PHE A 54 7.92 -4.60 7.60
N ASP A 55 8.33 -5.24 8.70
CA ASP A 55 7.77 -6.52 9.09
C ASP A 55 6.44 -6.29 9.80
N VAL A 56 5.37 -6.78 9.18
CA VAL A 56 4.00 -6.66 9.69
C VAL A 56 3.52 -8.01 10.18
N LEU A 57 3.32 -8.13 11.49
CA LEU A 57 2.66 -9.26 12.11
C LEU A 57 1.20 -8.89 12.36
N LEU A 58 0.27 -9.62 11.73
CA LEU A 58 -1.17 -9.36 11.85
C LEU A 58 -1.93 -10.64 12.16
N GLY A 59 -2.66 -10.64 13.28
CA GLY A 59 -3.54 -11.74 13.68
C GLY A 59 -4.87 -11.77 12.92
N HIS A 60 -5.73 -12.72 13.26
CA HIS A 60 -7.12 -12.74 12.81
C HIS A 60 -8.03 -12.06 13.85
N GLU A 61 -9.05 -11.33 13.39
CA GLU A 61 -10.10 -10.74 14.25
C GLU A 61 -10.73 -11.74 15.25
N SER A 62 -10.87 -13.03 14.88
CA SER A 62 -11.53 -14.04 15.73
C SER A 62 -10.60 -14.73 16.74
N GLY A 63 -9.39 -14.22 16.95
CA GLY A 63 -8.49 -14.69 18.03
C GLY A 63 -7.83 -16.07 17.84
N LYS A 64 -7.96 -16.71 16.66
CA LYS A 64 -7.15 -17.91 16.37
C LYS A 64 -5.68 -17.50 16.19
N THR A 65 -4.79 -18.21 16.87
CA THR A 65 -3.36 -17.95 17.10
C THR A 65 -2.47 -17.90 15.84
N ALA A 66 -3.03 -17.98 14.63
CA ALA A 66 -2.28 -17.83 13.41
C ALA A 66 -2.08 -16.33 13.12
N THR A 67 -0.94 -15.79 13.58
CA THR A 67 -0.44 -14.51 13.12
C THR A 67 0.36 -14.72 11.84
N SER A 68 0.04 -13.94 10.80
CA SER A 68 0.79 -13.93 9.55
C SER A 68 1.84 -12.81 9.61
N ARG A 69 3.12 -13.14 9.41
CA ARG A 69 4.20 -12.17 9.25
C ARG A 69 4.48 -11.98 7.77
N HIS A 70 4.43 -10.73 7.32
CA HIS A 70 4.69 -10.34 5.93
C HIS A 70 5.67 -9.18 5.90
N ARG A 71 6.53 -9.17 4.87
CA ARG A 71 7.41 -8.03 4.59
C ARG A 71 6.66 -7.10 3.66
N VAL A 72 6.51 -5.84 4.07
CA VAL A 72 5.75 -4.84 3.34
C VAL A 72 6.65 -3.66 2.99
N LEU A 73 6.83 -3.39 1.70
CA LEU A 73 7.34 -2.09 1.23
C LEU A 73 6.23 -1.06 1.47
N PHE A 74 6.55 0.07 2.08
CA PHE A 74 5.62 1.16 2.33
C PHE A 74 6.42 2.46 2.50
N ALA A 75 6.63 3.18 1.41
CA ALA A 75 7.51 4.35 1.36
C ALA A 75 6.97 5.41 0.40
N VAL A 76 7.43 6.65 0.54
CA VAL A 76 7.24 7.65 -0.52
C VAL A 76 8.40 7.53 -1.50
N TYR A 77 8.10 7.38 -2.78
CA TYR A 77 9.06 7.24 -3.86
C TYR A 77 8.53 7.99 -5.09
N GLU A 78 9.34 8.88 -5.64
CA GLU A 78 9.03 9.77 -6.76
C GLU A 78 7.74 10.59 -6.55
N GLY A 79 7.46 10.95 -5.29
CA GLY A 79 6.27 11.71 -4.88
C GLY A 79 5.02 10.86 -4.66
N ASP A 80 5.06 9.56 -4.98
CA ASP A 80 3.97 8.61 -4.80
C ASP A 80 4.20 7.67 -3.63
N LEU A 81 3.12 7.15 -3.05
CA LEU A 81 3.17 6.17 -1.98
C LEU A 81 3.24 4.82 -2.66
N VAL A 82 4.38 4.16 -2.52
CA VAL A 82 4.58 2.81 -3.04
C VAL A 82 4.30 1.80 -1.92
N ALA A 83 3.56 0.75 -2.25
CA ALA A 83 3.29 -0.30 -1.29
C ALA A 83 3.25 -1.68 -1.96
N GLU A 84 4.07 -2.59 -1.44
CA GLU A 84 4.10 -3.98 -1.89
C GLU A 84 4.02 -4.90 -0.69
N CYS A 85 3.22 -5.97 -0.78
CA CYS A 85 3.14 -7.00 0.25
C CYS A 85 3.18 -8.38 -0.40
N ASP A 86 3.97 -9.29 0.17
CA ASP A 86 4.13 -10.67 -0.32
C ASP A 86 2.94 -11.60 -0.01
N CYS A 87 1.82 -11.08 0.51
CA CYS A 87 0.63 -11.87 0.78
C CYS A 87 -0.29 -12.00 -0.43
N ASP A 88 -0.99 -13.14 -0.54
CA ASP A 88 -1.95 -13.41 -1.62
C ASP A 88 -3.01 -12.30 -1.76
N GLY A 89 -3.43 -11.71 -0.62
CA GLY A 89 -4.42 -10.64 -0.64
C GLY A 89 -3.97 -9.43 -1.44
N HIS A 90 -2.68 -9.08 -1.37
CA HIS A 90 -2.11 -8.00 -2.15
C HIS A 90 -1.86 -8.45 -3.60
N HIS A 91 -1.26 -9.63 -3.80
CA HIS A 91 -0.99 -10.16 -5.14
C HIS A 91 -2.23 -10.21 -6.06
N PHE A 92 -3.43 -10.45 -5.51
CA PHE A 92 -4.66 -10.54 -6.30
C PHE A 92 -5.51 -9.26 -6.36
N ARG A 93 -5.23 -8.24 -5.54
CA ARG A 93 -6.11 -7.07 -5.37
C ARG A 93 -5.39 -5.74 -5.22
N ASP A 94 -4.06 -5.76 -5.25
CA ASP A 94 -3.16 -4.66 -4.90
C ASP A 94 -3.45 -4.04 -3.52
N TRP A 95 -4.22 -4.75 -2.68
CA TRP A 95 -4.74 -4.28 -1.41
C TRP A 95 -4.93 -5.42 -0.42
N CYS A 96 -4.31 -5.28 0.76
CA CYS A 96 -4.40 -6.29 1.81
C CYS A 96 -4.51 -5.65 3.20
N ALA A 97 -4.77 -6.49 4.20
CA ALA A 97 -4.90 -6.06 5.59
C ALA A 97 -3.57 -5.51 6.17
N HIS A 98 -2.41 -5.92 5.62
CA HIS A 98 -1.10 -5.42 6.07
C HIS A 98 -0.84 -3.99 5.59
N VAL A 99 -1.07 -3.71 4.29
CA VAL A 99 -0.98 -2.36 3.72
C VAL A 99 -2.01 -1.45 4.38
N ALA A 100 -3.25 -1.93 4.54
CA ALA A 100 -4.30 -1.24 5.29
C ALA A 100 -3.87 -0.87 6.71
N LEU A 101 -3.15 -1.75 7.43
CA LEU A 101 -2.65 -1.47 8.77
C LEU A 101 -1.59 -0.37 8.76
N LEU A 102 -0.63 -0.39 7.83
CA LEU A 102 0.39 0.65 7.73
C LEU A 102 -0.24 2.01 7.42
N TRP A 103 -1.19 2.05 6.48
CA TRP A 103 -1.98 3.25 6.20
C TRP A 103 -2.75 3.75 7.43
N TRP A 104 -3.46 2.86 8.14
CA TRP A 104 -4.19 3.21 9.36
C TRP A 104 -3.31 3.78 10.45
N LYS A 105 -2.10 3.24 10.62
CA LYS A 105 -1.15 3.73 11.63
C LYS A 105 -0.54 5.07 11.21
N TRP A 106 -0.17 5.21 9.95
CA TRP A 106 0.40 6.45 9.43
C TRP A 106 -0.58 7.62 9.47
N SER A 107 -1.83 7.41 9.01
CA SER A 107 -2.91 8.41 9.07
C SER A 107 -3.26 8.87 10.49
N ARG A 108 -2.78 8.16 11.52
CA ARG A 108 -3.00 8.47 12.93
C ARG A 108 -1.72 8.82 13.68
N GLU A 109 -0.67 9.20 12.97
CA GLU A 109 0.62 9.60 13.55
C GLU A 109 1.31 8.52 14.40
N GLN A 110 0.99 7.25 14.16
CA GLN A 110 1.53 6.09 14.88
C GLN A 110 2.60 5.34 14.08
N LEU A 111 2.95 5.82 12.89
CA LEU A 111 3.98 5.25 12.02
C LEU A 111 4.68 6.41 11.30
N GLY A 112 6.01 6.33 11.16
CA GLY A 112 6.77 7.21 10.28
C GLY A 112 7.03 6.51 8.96
N VAL A 113 6.83 7.22 7.85
CA VAL A 113 7.08 6.73 6.49
C VAL A 113 8.17 7.58 5.87
N THR A 114 9.22 6.94 5.36
CA THR A 114 10.34 7.65 4.74
C THR A 114 10.07 7.93 3.27
N ASP A 115 10.33 9.18 2.88
CA ASP A 115 10.52 9.59 1.49
C ASP A 115 11.94 9.21 1.06
N LEU A 116 12.03 8.33 0.06
CA LEU A 116 13.28 7.78 -0.40
C LEU A 116 14.07 8.73 -1.29
N ASP A 117 13.45 9.79 -1.82
CA ASP A 117 14.13 10.80 -2.62
C ASP A 117 14.76 11.88 -1.75
N THR A 118 14.13 12.22 -0.63
CA THR A 118 14.63 13.27 0.28
C THR A 118 15.29 12.71 1.54
N GLY A 119 15.01 11.45 1.91
CA GLY A 119 15.37 10.84 3.17
C GLY A 119 14.56 11.33 4.37
N GLU A 120 13.58 12.21 4.15
CA GLU A 120 12.74 12.73 5.23
C GLU A 120 11.73 11.67 5.71
N THR A 121 11.38 11.70 6.99
CA THR A 121 10.36 10.80 7.55
C THR A 121 9.10 11.57 7.89
N HIS A 122 8.02 11.29 7.18
CA HIS A 122 6.70 11.85 7.39
C HIS A 122 5.94 11.09 8.47
N ARG A 123 5.49 11.79 9.52
CA ARG A 123 4.69 11.18 10.60
C ARG A 123 3.22 11.02 10.26
N SER A 124 2.74 11.75 9.26
CA SER A 124 1.40 11.65 8.71
C SER A 124 1.45 11.78 7.19
N PRO A 125 0.44 11.30 6.45
CA PRO A 125 0.35 11.49 5.02
C PRO A 125 0.44 12.98 4.67
N PRO A 126 1.36 13.38 3.78
CA PRO A 126 1.41 14.73 3.24
C PRO A 126 0.08 15.16 2.62
N TRP A 127 -0.21 16.45 2.59
CA TRP A 127 -1.48 17.00 2.12
C TRP A 127 -1.80 16.72 0.64
N TRP A 128 -0.78 16.38 -0.17
CA TRP A 128 -0.96 15.96 -1.57
C TRP A 128 -1.35 14.49 -1.72
N PHE A 129 -1.28 13.68 -0.65
CA PHE A 129 -1.82 12.32 -0.61
C PHE A 129 -3.31 12.38 -0.26
N SER A 130 -4.15 12.72 -1.23
CA SER A 130 -5.60 12.64 -1.08
C SER A 130 -6.10 11.26 -1.53
N VAL A 131 -6.70 10.50 -0.60
CA VAL A 131 -7.28 9.18 -0.93
C VAL A 131 -8.64 9.32 -1.63
N ASP A 132 -9.33 10.43 -1.41
CA ASP A 132 -10.62 10.71 -2.06
C ASP A 132 -10.44 10.99 -3.56
N ASP A 133 -9.31 11.58 -3.97
CA ASP A 133 -9.03 11.85 -5.39
C ASP A 133 -8.81 10.56 -6.20
N VAL A 134 -8.30 9.49 -5.55
CA VAL A 134 -8.09 8.17 -6.18
C VAL A 134 -9.43 7.45 -6.46
N GLU A 135 -10.45 7.66 -5.62
CA GLU A 135 -11.80 7.13 -5.89
C GLU A 135 -12.45 7.87 -7.08
N ALA A 136 -12.20 9.17 -7.24
CA ALA A 136 -12.67 9.97 -8.37
C ALA A 136 -12.00 9.56 -9.69
N ASP A 137 -10.67 9.47 -9.73
CA ASP A 137 -9.91 9.05 -10.94
C ASP A 137 -10.32 7.66 -11.44
N ARG A 138 -10.66 6.74 -10.53
CA ARG A 138 -11.15 5.41 -10.91
C ARG A 138 -12.58 5.41 -11.42
N ALA A 139 -13.47 6.21 -10.83
CA ALA A 139 -14.82 6.36 -11.35
C ALA A 139 -14.79 6.89 -12.79
N ASP A 140 -13.88 7.83 -13.10
CA ASP A 140 -13.67 8.34 -14.46
C ASP A 140 -13.04 7.30 -15.40
N ALA A 141 -12.10 6.47 -14.91
CA ALA A 141 -11.50 5.38 -15.69
C ALA A 141 -12.50 4.25 -16.01
N ASP A 142 -13.36 3.89 -15.05
CA ASP A 142 -14.42 2.88 -15.22
C ASP A 142 -15.54 3.38 -16.15
N ALA A 143 -15.95 4.65 -16.01
CA ALA A 143 -16.91 5.29 -16.91
C ALA A 143 -16.39 5.43 -18.36
N SER A 144 -15.07 5.41 -18.56
CA SER A 144 -14.42 5.49 -19.86
C SER A 144 -14.29 4.13 -20.56
N GLN A 145 -14.65 3.01 -19.92
CA GLN A 145 -14.74 1.73 -20.63
C GLN A 145 -15.93 1.73 -21.59
N PRO A 146 -15.73 1.56 -22.91
CA PRO A 146 -16.84 1.44 -23.83
C PRO A 146 -17.58 0.14 -23.52
N VAL A 147 -18.84 0.25 -23.11
CA VAL A 147 -19.77 -0.87 -23.14
C VAL A 147 -19.77 -1.41 -24.58
N ALA A 148 -19.19 -2.58 -24.75
CA ALA A 148 -19.33 -3.34 -25.99
C ALA A 148 -20.82 -3.65 -26.14
N ALA A 149 -21.50 -2.83 -26.95
CA ALA A 149 -22.83 -3.13 -27.43
C ALA A 149 -22.70 -4.33 -28.38
N ASP A 150 -22.89 -5.54 -27.86
CA ASP A 150 -23.11 -6.72 -28.70
C ASP A 150 -24.42 -6.52 -29.46
N GLY A 151 -24.26 -6.03 -30.69
CA GLY A 151 -25.32 -5.85 -31.67
C GLY A 151 -26.00 -7.18 -31.97
N GLY A 152 -27.33 -7.15 -31.97
CA GLY A 152 -28.16 -8.33 -32.16
C GLY A 152 -28.00 -9.02 -33.53
N VAL A 153 -28.46 -10.26 -33.58
CA VAL A 153 -28.93 -10.91 -34.81
C VAL A 153 -30.19 -11.68 -34.47
N GLU A 154 -31.31 -11.19 -35.00
CA GLU A 154 -32.56 -11.90 -35.13
C GLU A 154 -32.38 -13.16 -36.01
N ARG A 155 -32.91 -14.30 -35.57
CA ARG A 155 -33.29 -15.42 -36.43
C ARG A 155 -34.55 -16.09 -35.90
#